data_AF-A0A6L2QAQ1-F1
#
_entry.id   AF-A0A6L2QAQ1-F1
#
_cell.length_a   1.000
_cell.length_b   1.000
_cell.length_c   1.000
_cell.angle_alpha   90.00
_cell.angle_beta   90.00
_cell.angle_gamma   90.00
#
_symmetry.space_group_name_H-M   'P 1'
#
loop_
_entity.id
_entity.type
_entity.pdbx_description
1 polymer ?
#
loop_
_entity_poly.entity_id
_entity_poly.type
_entity_poly.pdbx_seq_one_letter_code
_entity_poly.pdbx_strand_id
1 'polypeptide(L)'
;MFIVGVTGGIATGKSTLCAVFRENGIPVIDADAAARKVVEPGRRAWHRIKKEFGDAVFYDDGQLNREALGEIIFDSVEKRRKLNEITHQEIYGEMLWAAVRCFFQGKYTSHQFIVMDLPLLFESGTMLDFLHKIIVVTCEEDLQLQRLMERNSMSEAKAKKRISAQMSLERKCEQAHFVVENSGTIQDTREQVHTCAVISHTKDTSGLMNRIHSGHHVVSQKYRMRCNIHPPAGQGNRAHNKSPSSIHTYGQELKIRR
;
A
#
# COMPACT_ATOMS: atom_id res chain seq x y z
N MET A 1 -7.12 17.96 -7.43
CA MET A 1 -6.48 17.29 -6.27
C MET A 1 -6.01 15.93 -6.74
N PHE A 2 -4.72 15.63 -6.62
CA PHE A 2 -4.15 14.35 -7.05
C PHE A 2 -4.18 13.33 -5.91
N ILE A 3 -4.17 12.05 -6.26
CA ILE A 3 -4.06 10.95 -5.30
C ILE A 3 -2.68 10.33 -5.48
N VAL A 4 -1.88 10.31 -4.42
CA VAL A 4 -0.56 9.69 -4.39
C VAL A 4 -0.65 8.40 -3.57
N GLY A 5 -0.31 7.27 -4.17
CA GLY A 5 -0.27 6.00 -3.46
C GLY A 5 1.06 5.84 -2.74
N VAL A 6 1.02 5.41 -1.49
CA VAL A 6 2.21 4.98 -0.75
C VAL A 6 2.10 3.48 -0.53
N THR A 7 3.13 2.75 -0.91
CA THR A 7 3.24 1.32 -0.69
C THR A 7 4.65 0.95 -0.24
N GLY A 8 4.89 -0.31 0.09
CA GLY A 8 6.18 -0.77 0.57
C GLY A 8 6.16 -2.25 0.94
N GLY A 9 7.31 -2.77 1.30
CA GLY A 9 7.44 -4.08 1.92
C GLY A 9 6.96 -4.05 3.37
N ILE A 10 6.68 -5.22 3.92
CA ILE A 10 6.48 -5.37 5.36
C ILE A 10 7.69 -4.81 6.12
N ALA A 11 7.44 -4.09 7.21
CA ALA A 11 8.48 -3.53 8.09
C ALA A 11 9.47 -2.52 7.44
N THR A 12 9.18 -1.98 6.26
CA THR A 12 10.02 -0.92 5.66
C THR A 12 9.78 0.48 6.24
N GLY A 13 8.82 0.62 7.17
CA GLY A 13 8.51 1.87 7.85
C GLY A 13 7.66 2.85 7.04
N LYS A 14 6.82 2.32 6.15
CA LYS A 14 5.71 3.05 5.51
C LYS A 14 4.88 3.92 6.48
N SER A 15 4.59 3.41 7.68
CA SER A 15 3.86 4.15 8.72
C SER A 15 4.61 5.41 9.16
N THR A 16 5.94 5.37 9.22
CA THR A 16 6.79 6.52 9.51
C THR A 16 6.66 7.57 8.43
N LEU A 17 6.75 7.17 7.15
CA LEU A 17 6.55 8.08 6.02
C LEU A 17 5.16 8.73 6.06
N CYS A 18 4.11 7.94 6.30
CA CYS A 18 2.74 8.43 6.45
C CYS A 18 2.58 9.39 7.63
N ALA A 19 3.29 9.18 8.75
CA ALA A 19 3.28 10.11 9.88
C ALA A 19 3.90 11.45 9.48
N VAL A 20 5.04 11.43 8.79
CA VAL A 20 5.70 12.65 8.30
C VAL A 20 4.80 13.40 7.32
N PHE A 21 4.08 12.73 6.41
CA PHE A 21 3.09 13.41 5.56
C PHE A 21 2.01 14.13 6.38
N ARG A 22 1.47 13.48 7.42
CA ARG A 22 0.47 14.10 8.30
C ARG A 22 1.04 15.30 9.06
N GLU A 23 2.27 15.21 9.56
CA GLU A 23 2.98 16.31 10.22
C GLU A 23 3.10 17.55 9.31
N ASN A 24 3.31 17.33 8.01
CA ASN A 24 3.37 18.40 7.00
C ASN A 24 1.98 18.87 6.52
N GLY A 25 0.90 18.44 7.17
CA GLY A 25 -0.47 18.83 6.82
C GLY A 25 -1.01 18.16 5.56
N ILE A 26 -0.35 17.11 5.05
CA ILE A 26 -0.83 16.33 3.90
C ILE A 26 -1.75 15.22 4.40
N PRO A 27 -3.02 15.14 3.95
CA PRO A 27 -3.93 14.09 4.38
C PRO A 27 -3.45 12.70 3.94
N VAL A 28 -3.51 11.74 4.87
CA VAL A 28 -3.22 10.33 4.59
C VAL A 28 -4.45 9.48 4.91
N ILE A 29 -4.98 8.83 3.88
CA ILE A 29 -6.10 7.89 3.96
C ILE A 29 -5.53 6.48 4.06
N ASP A 30 -5.90 5.77 5.13
CA ASP A 30 -5.43 4.41 5.38
C ASP A 30 -6.44 3.38 4.82
N ALA A 31 -6.01 2.58 3.85
CA ALA A 31 -6.86 1.55 3.24
C ALA A 31 -7.19 0.40 4.19
N ASP A 32 -6.32 0.06 5.13
CA ASP A 32 -6.59 -0.98 6.14
C ASP A 32 -7.61 -0.46 7.16
N ALA A 33 -7.52 0.83 7.53
CA ALA A 33 -8.56 1.47 8.34
C ALA A 33 -9.92 1.50 7.62
N ALA A 34 -9.93 1.83 6.32
CA ALA A 34 -11.15 1.76 5.50
C ALA A 34 -11.72 0.34 5.45
N ALA A 35 -10.87 -0.68 5.26
CA ALA A 35 -11.27 -2.09 5.28
C ALA A 35 -11.87 -2.55 6.61
N ARG A 36 -11.42 -1.98 7.74
CA ARG A 36 -12.03 -2.22 9.06
C ARG A 36 -13.40 -1.55 9.17
N LYS A 37 -13.51 -0.30 8.71
CA LYS A 37 -14.72 0.50 8.83
C LYS A 37 -15.90 -0.05 8.01
N VAL A 38 -15.64 -0.57 6.81
CA VAL A 38 -16.73 -1.08 5.94
C VAL A 38 -17.44 -2.31 6.49
N VAL A 39 -16.79 -3.05 7.39
CA VAL A 39 -17.34 -4.26 8.03
C VAL A 39 -17.82 -4.01 9.46
N GLU A 40 -17.92 -2.75 9.90
CA GLU A 40 -18.53 -2.42 11.19
C GLU A 40 -20.02 -2.83 11.23
N PRO A 41 -20.56 -3.17 12.41
CA PRO A 41 -21.97 -3.51 12.57
C PRO A 41 -22.90 -2.49 11.90
N GLY A 42 -23.88 -2.98 11.15
CA GLY A 42 -24.84 -2.14 10.43
C GLY A 42 -24.38 -1.64 9.05
N ARG A 43 -23.12 -1.84 8.66
CA ARG A 43 -22.63 -1.47 7.31
C ARG A 43 -23.11 -2.43 6.23
N ARG A 44 -23.06 -1.99 4.97
CA ARG A 44 -23.47 -2.82 3.81
C ARG A 44 -22.62 -4.09 3.68
N ALA A 45 -21.30 -3.98 3.81
CA ALA A 45 -20.41 -5.15 3.75
C ALA A 45 -20.72 -6.12 4.90
N TRP A 46 -20.96 -5.62 6.10
CA TRP A 46 -21.33 -6.42 7.28
C TRP A 46 -22.56 -7.30 7.00
N HIS A 47 -23.65 -6.71 6.50
CA HIS A 47 -24.88 -7.47 6.18
C HIS A 47 -24.65 -8.52 5.08
N ARG A 48 -23.86 -8.18 4.07
CA ARG A 48 -23.54 -9.10 2.96
C ARG A 48 -22.65 -10.25 3.41
N ILE A 49 -21.66 -9.98 4.27
CA ILE A 49 -20.82 -11.02 4.89
C ILE A 49 -21.69 -11.94 5.73
N LYS A 50 -22.59 -11.38 6.55
CA LYS A 50 -23.53 -12.16 7.35
C LYS A 50 -24.41 -13.08 6.51
N LYS A 51 -24.92 -12.59 5.39
CA LYS A 51 -25.73 -13.40 4.46
C LYS A 51 -24.94 -14.54 3.81
N GLU A 52 -23.68 -14.31 3.45
CA GLU A 52 -22.87 -15.29 2.71
C GLU A 52 -22.15 -16.31 3.62
N PHE A 53 -21.66 -15.87 4.77
CA PHE A 53 -20.81 -16.66 5.66
C PHE A 53 -21.51 -17.09 6.96
N GLY A 54 -22.71 -16.59 7.21
CA GLY A 54 -23.51 -16.90 8.41
C GLY A 54 -23.06 -16.15 9.67
N ASP A 55 -23.72 -16.44 10.78
CA ASP A 55 -23.43 -15.82 12.09
C ASP A 55 -22.09 -16.28 12.70
N ALA A 56 -21.57 -17.44 12.29
CA ALA A 56 -20.35 -18.03 12.86
C ALA A 56 -19.08 -17.18 12.66
N VAL A 57 -19.12 -16.19 11.77
CA VAL A 57 -18.01 -15.25 11.54
C VAL A 57 -18.13 -13.94 12.32
N PHE A 58 -19.07 -13.85 13.25
CA PHE A 58 -19.26 -12.70 14.13
C PHE A 58 -19.12 -13.11 15.60
N TYR A 59 -18.66 -12.17 16.42
CA TYR A 59 -18.78 -12.27 17.87
C TYR A 59 -20.21 -11.92 18.31
N ASP A 60 -20.54 -12.21 19.56
CA ASP A 60 -21.87 -11.96 20.14
C ASP A 60 -22.24 -10.47 20.16
N ASP A 61 -21.24 -9.57 20.18
CA ASP A 61 -21.42 -8.12 20.09
C ASP A 61 -21.67 -7.62 18.64
N GLY A 62 -21.71 -8.54 17.68
CA GLY A 62 -21.91 -8.27 16.26
C GLY A 62 -20.64 -7.84 15.53
N GLN A 63 -19.49 -7.72 16.19
CA GLN A 63 -18.23 -7.44 15.50
C GLN A 63 -17.77 -8.64 14.67
N LEU A 64 -17.07 -8.37 13.57
CA LEU A 64 -16.55 -9.42 12.71
C LEU A 64 -15.42 -10.19 13.41
N ASN A 65 -15.61 -11.50 13.61
CA ASN A 65 -14.56 -12.41 14.03
C ASN A 65 -13.67 -12.72 12.82
N ARG A 66 -12.60 -11.92 12.71
CA ARG A 66 -11.64 -12.00 11.61
C ARG A 66 -10.90 -13.34 11.59
N GLU A 67 -10.62 -13.91 12.75
CA GLU A 67 -9.93 -15.21 12.83
C GLU A 67 -10.80 -16.30 12.24
N ALA A 68 -12.07 -16.40 12.67
CA ALA A 68 -13.04 -17.36 12.14
C ALA A 68 -13.29 -17.16 10.64
N LEU A 69 -13.47 -15.91 10.18
CA LEU A 69 -13.62 -15.63 8.75
C LEU A 69 -12.36 -16.01 7.98
N GLY A 70 -11.18 -15.72 8.54
CA GLY A 70 -9.88 -16.02 7.96
C GLY A 70 -9.70 -17.52 7.72
N GLU A 71 -10.04 -18.36 8.70
CA GLU A 71 -10.02 -19.82 8.57
C GLU A 71 -10.92 -20.31 7.44
N ILE A 72 -12.15 -19.79 7.37
CA ILE A 72 -13.13 -20.20 6.35
C ILE A 72 -12.67 -19.88 4.93
N ILE A 73 -12.02 -18.73 4.71
CA ILE A 73 -11.59 -18.33 3.37
C ILE A 73 -10.18 -18.83 3.00
N PHE A 74 -9.38 -19.24 3.99
CA PHE A 74 -8.00 -19.69 3.79
C PHE A 74 -7.97 -20.86 2.80
N ASP A 75 -8.78 -21.88 3.08
CA ASP A 75 -8.84 -23.13 2.31
C ASP A 75 -9.72 -23.05 1.05
N SER A 76 -10.44 -21.93 0.83
CA SER A 76 -11.39 -21.81 -0.28
C SER A 76 -11.16 -20.54 -1.10
N VAL A 77 -10.62 -20.74 -2.31
CA VAL A 77 -10.46 -19.67 -3.32
C VAL A 77 -11.80 -19.03 -3.68
N GLU A 78 -12.86 -19.82 -3.79
CA GLU A 78 -14.20 -19.32 -4.11
C GLU A 78 -14.73 -18.40 -3.02
N LYS A 79 -14.66 -18.82 -1.75
CA LYS A 79 -15.10 -18.03 -0.60
C LYS A 79 -14.30 -16.74 -0.46
N ARG A 80 -12.98 -16.81 -0.67
CA ARG A 80 -12.11 -15.61 -0.70
C ARG A 80 -12.53 -14.64 -1.80
N ARG A 81 -12.81 -15.13 -3.02
CA ARG A 81 -13.29 -14.28 -4.11
C ARG A 81 -14.60 -13.58 -3.74
N LYS A 82 -15.56 -14.31 -3.17
CA LYS A 82 -16.83 -13.74 -2.72
C LYS A 82 -16.64 -12.66 -1.65
N LEU A 83 -15.78 -12.89 -0.66
CA LEU A 83 -15.46 -11.87 0.34
C LEU A 83 -14.87 -10.62 -0.30
N ASN A 84 -13.96 -10.78 -1.26
CA ASN A 84 -13.36 -9.67 -2.00
C ASN A 84 -14.42 -8.90 -2.80
N GLU A 85 -15.33 -9.57 -3.50
CA GLU A 85 -16.44 -8.93 -4.21
C GLU A 85 -17.38 -8.16 -3.28
N ILE A 86 -17.58 -8.65 -2.05
CA ILE A 86 -18.38 -7.96 -1.04
C ILE A 86 -17.67 -6.70 -0.54
N THR A 87 -16.38 -6.79 -0.25
CA THR A 87 -15.63 -5.75 0.47
C THR A 87 -15.02 -4.70 -0.44
N HIS A 88 -14.54 -5.07 -1.64
CA HIS A 88 -13.78 -4.18 -2.51
C HIS A 88 -14.54 -2.88 -2.83
N GLN A 89 -15.79 -3.00 -3.30
CA GLN A 89 -16.61 -1.84 -3.67
C GLN A 89 -16.87 -0.91 -2.48
N GLU A 90 -17.09 -1.49 -1.30
CA GLU A 90 -17.34 -0.72 -0.08
C GLU A 90 -16.06 -0.01 0.39
N ILE A 91 -14.89 -0.66 0.27
CA ILE A 91 -13.59 -0.06 0.59
C ILE A 91 -13.29 1.11 -0.35
N TYR A 92 -13.51 0.94 -1.66
CA TYR A 92 -13.36 2.03 -2.62
C TYR A 92 -14.27 3.20 -2.31
N GLY A 93 -15.53 2.91 -2.00
CA GLY A 93 -16.49 3.91 -1.57
C GLY A 93 -15.99 4.69 -0.35
N GLU A 94 -15.61 4.02 0.73
CA GLU A 94 -15.12 4.68 1.95
C GLU A 94 -13.83 5.48 1.71
N MET A 95 -12.90 4.98 0.90
CA MET A 95 -11.67 5.70 0.55
C MET A 95 -11.95 6.95 -0.29
N LEU A 96 -12.85 6.85 -1.27
CA LEU A 96 -13.27 8.00 -2.09
C LEU A 96 -14.02 9.02 -1.24
N TRP A 97 -14.92 8.59 -0.37
CA TRP A 97 -15.61 9.46 0.58
C TRP A 97 -14.65 10.17 1.53
N ALA A 98 -13.63 9.47 2.03
CA ALA A 98 -12.58 10.07 2.84
C ALA A 98 -11.80 11.13 2.05
N ALA A 99 -11.47 10.87 0.78
CA ALA A 99 -10.81 11.82 -0.11
C ALA A 99 -11.67 13.07 -0.35
N VAL A 100 -12.95 12.89 -0.65
CA VAL A 100 -13.92 13.97 -0.84
C VAL A 100 -14.08 14.79 0.45
N ARG A 101 -14.15 14.13 1.61
CA ARG A 101 -14.23 14.82 2.91
C ARG A 101 -12.99 15.67 3.16
N CYS A 102 -11.80 15.16 2.84
CA CYS A 102 -10.56 15.93 2.93
C CYS A 102 -10.62 17.17 2.01
N PHE A 103 -11.16 17.03 0.80
CA PHE A 103 -11.31 18.16 -0.13
C PHE A 103 -12.21 19.28 0.43
N PHE A 104 -13.38 18.92 0.97
CA PHE A 104 -14.35 19.92 1.46
C PHE A 104 -14.01 20.55 2.81
N GLN A 105 -13.12 19.94 3.60
CA GLN A 105 -12.83 20.43 4.95
C GLN A 105 -11.95 21.68 5.04
N GLY A 106 -11.53 22.27 3.91
CA GLY A 106 -10.92 23.61 3.84
C GLY A 106 -9.56 23.76 4.54
N LYS A 107 -9.11 22.78 5.33
CA LYS A 107 -7.83 22.77 6.07
C LYS A 107 -6.60 22.51 5.20
N TYR A 108 -6.80 22.18 3.92
CA TYR A 108 -5.77 21.60 3.07
C TYR A 108 -5.55 22.37 1.75
N THR A 109 -6.02 23.61 1.69
CA THR A 109 -5.98 24.50 0.52
C THR A 109 -4.57 24.80 0.01
N SER A 110 -3.51 24.53 0.79
CA SER A 110 -2.12 24.66 0.34
C SER A 110 -1.57 23.44 -0.40
N HIS A 111 -2.17 22.25 -0.25
CA HIS A 111 -1.63 21.00 -0.81
C HIS A 111 -2.53 20.46 -1.92
N GLN A 112 -1.94 20.21 -3.09
CA GLN A 112 -2.68 19.78 -4.28
C GLN A 112 -2.97 18.27 -4.31
N PHE A 113 -2.54 17.50 -3.31
CA PHE A 113 -2.68 16.05 -3.29
C PHE A 113 -3.00 15.47 -1.91
N ILE A 114 -3.55 14.26 -1.93
CA ILE A 114 -3.75 13.39 -0.77
C ILE A 114 -2.93 12.12 -0.94
N VAL A 115 -2.57 11.50 0.18
CA VAL A 115 -1.85 10.24 0.20
C VAL A 115 -2.82 9.11 0.53
N MET A 116 -2.76 8.02 -0.24
CA MET A 116 -3.42 6.76 0.08
C MET A 116 -2.39 5.73 0.51
N ASP A 117 -2.50 5.27 1.75
CA ASP A 117 -1.66 4.19 2.27
C ASP A 117 -2.20 2.83 1.81
N LEU A 118 -1.47 2.17 0.90
CA LEU A 118 -1.86 0.98 0.15
C LEU A 118 -0.80 -0.14 0.27
N PRO A 119 -0.78 -0.92 1.37
CA PRO A 119 0.27 -1.91 1.64
C PRO A 119 0.39 -3.05 0.60
N LEU A 120 -0.68 -3.34 -0.14
CA LEU A 120 -0.73 -4.40 -1.18
C LEU A 120 -1.12 -3.84 -2.56
N LEU A 121 -0.68 -2.61 -2.85
CA LEU A 121 -1.06 -1.89 -4.06
C LEU A 121 -0.85 -2.71 -5.33
N PHE A 122 0.37 -3.20 -5.55
CA PHE A 122 0.73 -3.92 -6.76
C PHE A 122 0.20 -5.36 -6.78
N GLU A 123 0.13 -6.01 -5.63
CA GLU A 123 -0.36 -7.38 -5.51
C GLU A 123 -1.87 -7.49 -5.78
N SER A 124 -2.62 -6.46 -5.37
CA SER A 124 -4.05 -6.39 -5.64
C SER A 124 -4.35 -5.85 -7.05
N GLY A 125 -3.40 -5.14 -7.66
CA GLY A 125 -3.55 -4.43 -8.94
C GLY A 125 -4.66 -3.39 -8.95
N THR A 126 -5.31 -3.19 -7.81
CA THR A 126 -6.53 -2.41 -7.70
C THR A 126 -6.15 -1.02 -7.22
N MET A 127 -6.75 0.00 -7.83
CA MET A 127 -6.45 1.44 -7.67
C MET A 127 -5.31 2.01 -8.49
N LEU A 128 -4.49 1.21 -9.20
CA LEU A 128 -3.35 1.76 -9.97
C LEU A 128 -3.77 2.88 -10.94
N ASP A 129 -4.88 2.71 -11.64
CA ASP A 129 -5.40 3.70 -12.61
C ASP A 129 -5.93 4.99 -11.95
N PHE A 130 -6.21 4.98 -10.65
CA PHE A 130 -6.69 6.14 -9.89
C PHE A 130 -5.56 6.94 -9.25
N LEU A 131 -4.35 6.40 -9.22
CA LEU A 131 -3.19 7.04 -8.59
C LEU A 131 -2.42 7.87 -9.62
N HIS A 132 -2.15 9.12 -9.28
CA HIS A 132 -1.34 10.00 -10.10
C HIS A 132 0.16 9.65 -10.01
N LYS A 133 0.62 9.31 -8.81
CA LYS A 133 2.00 8.90 -8.51
C LYS A 133 2.00 7.82 -7.44
N ILE A 134 3.06 7.01 -7.45
CA ILE A 134 3.27 5.92 -6.49
C ILE A 134 4.63 6.10 -5.83
N ILE A 135 4.63 6.11 -4.50
CA ILE A 135 5.82 6.15 -3.66
C ILE A 135 6.00 4.76 -3.06
N VAL A 136 7.18 4.17 -3.23
CA VAL A 136 7.58 2.91 -2.59
C VAL A 136 8.56 3.19 -1.47
N VAL A 137 8.26 2.67 -0.28
CA VAL A 137 9.16 2.75 0.88
C VAL A 137 9.99 1.49 0.98
N THR A 138 11.31 1.66 0.97
CA THR A 138 12.31 0.59 1.09
C THR A 138 13.12 0.76 2.38
N CYS A 139 13.79 -0.32 2.78
CA CYS A 139 14.90 -0.28 3.72
C CYS A 139 15.85 -1.44 3.41
N GLU A 140 17.00 -1.47 4.05
CA GLU A 140 17.93 -2.60 3.97
C GLU A 140 17.27 -3.90 4.43
N GLU A 141 17.62 -5.01 3.79
CA GLU A 141 17.00 -6.33 4.00
C GLU A 141 17.22 -6.84 5.44
N ASP A 142 18.43 -6.68 5.97
CA ASP A 142 18.77 -7.07 7.34
C ASP A 142 17.96 -6.26 8.36
N LEU A 143 17.84 -4.94 8.12
CA LEU A 143 17.03 -4.05 8.94
C LEU A 143 15.53 -4.36 8.83
N GLN A 144 15.05 -4.72 7.63
CA GLN A 144 13.67 -5.14 7.39
C GLN A 144 13.34 -6.39 8.21
N LEU A 145 14.23 -7.37 8.17
CA LEU A 145 14.13 -8.63 8.89
C LEU A 145 14.12 -8.40 10.40
N GLN A 146 15.09 -7.64 10.91
CA GLN A 146 15.19 -7.28 12.32
C GLN A 146 13.92 -6.58 12.81
N ARG A 147 13.47 -5.52 12.11
CA ARG A 147 12.25 -4.77 12.47
C ARG A 147 11.01 -5.67 12.49
N LEU A 148 10.89 -6.60 11.54
CA LEU A 148 9.77 -7.54 11.49
C LEU A 148 9.80 -8.53 12.66
N MET A 149 10.98 -9.05 12.99
CA MET A 149 11.17 -9.96 14.12
C MET A 149 10.83 -9.28 15.45
N GLU A 150 11.35 -8.07 15.68
CA GLU A 150 11.09 -7.28 16.89
C GLU A 150 9.60 -6.93 17.03
N ARG A 151 9.00 -6.37 15.97
CA ARG A 151 7.60 -5.91 15.99
C ARG A 151 6.59 -7.02 16.27
N ASN A 152 6.84 -8.23 15.78
CA ASN A 152 5.88 -9.32 15.81
C ASN A 152 6.36 -10.53 16.63
N SER A 153 7.46 -10.39 17.38
CA SER A 153 8.04 -11.42 18.25
C SER A 153 8.12 -12.79 17.58
N MET A 154 8.72 -12.86 16.38
CA MET A 154 8.79 -14.09 15.58
C MET A 154 10.21 -14.52 15.25
N SER A 155 10.38 -15.81 14.94
CA SER A 155 11.65 -16.34 14.47
C SER A 155 12.02 -15.81 13.09
N GLU A 156 13.33 -15.76 12.84
CA GLU A 156 13.90 -15.34 11.55
C GLU A 156 13.32 -16.11 10.37
N ALA A 157 13.18 -17.43 10.48
CA ALA A 157 12.60 -18.27 9.43
C ALA A 157 11.14 -17.89 9.11
N LYS A 158 10.33 -17.56 10.12
CA LYS A 158 8.95 -17.08 9.92
C LYS A 158 8.93 -15.69 9.30
N ALA A 159 9.84 -14.81 9.72
CA ALA A 159 9.95 -13.46 9.17
C ALA A 159 10.37 -13.48 7.69
N LYS A 160 11.40 -14.24 7.32
CA LYS A 160 11.84 -14.46 5.94
C LYS A 160 10.71 -15.00 5.05
N LYS A 161 9.96 -16.00 5.55
CA LYS A 161 8.79 -16.54 4.82
C LYS A 161 7.70 -15.50 4.58
N ARG A 162 7.48 -14.57 5.53
CA ARG A 162 6.50 -13.49 5.37
C ARG A 162 6.97 -12.43 4.38
N ILE A 163 8.26 -12.08 4.40
CA ILE A 163 8.85 -11.13 3.45
C ILE A 163 8.76 -11.70 2.03
N SER A 164 9.16 -12.96 1.83
CA SER A 164 9.17 -13.60 0.50
C SER A 164 7.78 -13.89 -0.08
N ALA A 165 6.74 -13.88 0.75
CA ALA A 165 5.36 -14.03 0.29
C ALA A 165 4.79 -12.77 -0.37
N GLN A 166 5.44 -11.62 -0.21
CA GLN A 166 5.07 -10.37 -0.88
C GLN A 166 5.78 -10.23 -2.22
N MET A 167 5.28 -9.35 -3.09
CA MET A 167 6.05 -8.96 -4.28
C MET A 167 7.38 -8.34 -3.81
N SER A 168 8.48 -8.74 -4.45
CA SER A 168 9.81 -8.26 -4.07
C SER A 168 9.89 -6.73 -4.14
N LEU A 169 10.66 -6.14 -3.23
CA LEU A 169 10.82 -4.69 -3.15
C LEU A 169 11.36 -4.12 -4.46
N GLU A 170 12.29 -4.84 -5.11
CA GLU A 170 12.86 -4.48 -6.42
C GLU A 170 11.76 -4.27 -7.46
N ARG A 171 10.82 -5.22 -7.57
CA ARG A 171 9.71 -5.12 -8.53
C ARG A 171 8.73 -4.02 -8.20
N LYS A 172 8.52 -3.72 -6.91
CA LYS A 172 7.71 -2.57 -6.50
C LYS A 172 8.39 -1.27 -6.90
N CYS A 173 9.70 -1.15 -6.67
CA CYS A 173 10.50 0.02 -7.05
C CYS A 173 10.51 0.26 -8.57
N GLU A 174 10.58 -0.79 -9.39
CA GLU A 174 10.52 -0.68 -10.86
C GLU A 174 9.20 -0.08 -11.37
N GLN A 175 8.11 -0.23 -10.61
CA GLN A 175 6.79 0.32 -10.93
C GLN A 175 6.49 1.64 -10.19
N ALA A 176 7.44 2.14 -9.39
CA ALA A 176 7.27 3.33 -8.58
C ALA A 176 7.63 4.61 -9.36
N HIS A 177 6.99 5.71 -8.98
CA HIS A 177 7.40 7.04 -9.45
C HIS A 177 8.47 7.65 -8.54
N PHE A 178 8.41 7.33 -7.24
CA PHE A 178 9.39 7.75 -6.25
C PHE A 178 9.72 6.57 -5.34
N VAL A 179 10.98 6.49 -4.92
CA VAL A 179 11.45 5.51 -3.94
C VAL A 179 12.00 6.27 -2.75
N VAL A 180 11.50 5.95 -1.56
CA VAL A 180 11.96 6.55 -0.29
C VAL A 180 12.68 5.48 0.52
N GLU A 181 13.94 5.71 0.83
CA GLU A 181 14.77 4.81 1.60
C GLU A 181 14.72 5.18 3.09
N ASN A 182 14.28 4.23 3.92
CA ASN A 182 14.07 4.40 5.36
C ASN A 182 14.98 3.46 6.18
N SER A 183 16.24 3.35 5.74
CA SER A 183 17.31 2.68 6.47
C SER A 183 18.03 3.61 7.46
N GLY A 184 18.05 4.91 7.16
CA GLY A 184 18.70 5.94 7.97
C GLY A 184 17.83 6.47 9.11
N THR A 185 18.03 7.74 9.42
CA THR A 185 17.33 8.46 10.49
C THR A 185 15.94 8.93 10.06
N ILE A 186 15.12 9.31 11.05
CA ILE A 186 13.84 9.98 10.78
C ILE A 186 14.02 11.30 10.02
N GLN A 187 15.15 11.98 10.23
CA GLN A 187 15.45 13.25 9.57
C GLN A 187 15.70 13.03 8.07
N ASP A 188 16.42 11.98 7.69
CA ASP A 188 16.61 11.58 6.29
C ASP A 188 15.26 11.30 5.61
N THR A 189 14.33 10.68 6.33
CA THR A 189 12.97 10.43 5.83
C THR A 189 12.20 11.74 5.65
N ARG A 190 12.34 12.70 6.58
CA ARG A 190 11.68 14.02 6.50
C ARG A 190 12.15 14.82 5.27
N GLU A 191 13.44 14.81 5.00
CA GLU A 191 14.01 15.50 3.83
C GLU A 191 13.54 14.88 2.50
N GLN A 192 13.46 13.55 2.45
CA GLN A 192 12.92 12.83 1.29
C GLN A 192 11.42 13.13 1.07
N VAL A 193 10.62 13.24 2.14
CA VAL A 193 9.19 13.62 2.04
C VAL A 193 9.04 15.04 1.51
N HIS A 194 9.82 15.98 2.02
CA HIS A 194 9.80 17.36 1.54
C HIS A 194 10.10 17.41 0.03
N THR A 195 11.10 16.65 -0.42
CA THR A 195 11.44 16.53 -1.85
C THR A 195 10.28 15.94 -2.67
N CYS A 196 9.63 14.88 -2.18
CA CYS A 196 8.47 14.28 -2.84
C CYS A 196 7.27 15.26 -2.92
N ALA A 197 7.03 16.02 -1.85
CA ALA A 197 5.97 17.03 -1.81
C ALA A 197 6.22 18.12 -2.84
N VAL A 198 7.46 18.65 -2.92
CA VAL A 198 7.88 19.67 -3.89
C VAL A 198 7.73 19.17 -5.33
N ILE A 199 8.19 17.95 -5.64
CA ILE A 199 8.13 17.41 -7.02
C ILE A 199 6.68 17.12 -7.45
N SER A 200 5.81 16.78 -6.51
CA SER A 200 4.38 16.58 -6.77
C SER A 200 3.66 17.87 -7.22
N HIS A 201 4.31 19.04 -7.14
CA HIS A 201 3.79 20.32 -7.65
C HIS A 201 4.15 20.62 -9.12
N THR A 202 5.08 19.88 -9.74
CA THR A 202 5.59 20.17 -11.09
C THR A 202 5.02 19.23 -12.14
N LYS A 203 4.35 19.78 -13.17
CA LYS A 203 3.86 19.04 -14.36
C LYS A 203 4.97 18.58 -15.31
N ASP A 204 6.19 19.09 -15.14
CA ASP A 204 7.33 18.82 -16.02
C ASP A 204 8.49 18.24 -15.21
N THR A 205 8.70 16.93 -15.34
CA THR A 205 9.80 16.19 -14.70
C THR A 205 11.14 16.34 -15.44
N SER A 206 11.13 16.86 -16.67
CA SER A 206 12.28 16.85 -17.59
C SER A 206 13.36 17.87 -17.21
N GLY A 207 12.95 19.09 -16.84
CA GLY A 207 13.88 20.18 -16.49
C GLY A 207 14.44 20.11 -15.06
N LEU A 208 13.76 19.40 -14.16
CA LEU A 208 14.20 19.26 -12.76
C LEU A 208 15.16 18.08 -12.55
N MET A 209 15.04 17.02 -13.37
CA MET A 209 15.99 15.91 -13.37
C MET A 209 17.42 16.37 -13.65
N ASN A 210 17.62 17.36 -14.54
CA ASN A 210 18.95 17.94 -14.81
C ASN A 210 19.54 18.69 -13.60
N ARG A 211 18.73 19.27 -12.71
CA ARG A 211 19.22 19.87 -11.46
C ARG A 211 19.52 18.82 -10.37
N ILE A 212 18.81 17.70 -10.38
CA ILE A 212 19.07 16.54 -9.51
C ILE A 212 20.36 15.81 -9.93
N HIS A 213 20.76 15.91 -11.20
CA HIS A 213 22.05 15.38 -11.68
C HIS A 213 23.26 16.19 -11.15
N SER A 214 23.07 17.45 -10.75
CA SER A 214 24.16 18.35 -10.35
C SER A 214 24.29 18.60 -8.84
N GLY A 215 23.50 17.95 -7.97
CA GLY A 215 23.56 18.21 -6.53
C GLY A 215 23.03 17.06 -5.68
N HIS A 216 23.84 16.65 -4.69
CA HIS A 216 23.59 15.61 -3.70
C HIS A 216 22.15 15.56 -3.15
N HIS A 217 21.32 14.63 -3.64
CA HIS A 217 20.14 14.15 -2.92
C HIS A 217 19.98 12.65 -3.12
N VAL A 218 19.96 11.91 -2.01
CA VAL A 218 20.14 10.46 -1.93
C VAL A 218 18.85 9.75 -2.31
N VAL A 219 18.67 9.49 -3.61
CA VAL A 219 17.95 8.30 -4.07
C VAL A 219 18.92 7.14 -3.88
N SER A 220 18.55 6.12 -3.10
CA SER A 220 19.35 4.91 -2.85
C SER A 220 20.14 4.52 -4.11
N GLN A 221 21.49 4.58 -4.03
CA GLN A 221 22.35 4.27 -5.18
C GLN A 221 22.07 2.87 -5.74
N LYS A 222 21.56 1.96 -4.89
CA LYS A 222 21.15 0.59 -5.24
C LYS A 222 20.01 0.54 -6.27
N TYR A 223 19.09 1.51 -6.26
CA TYR A 223 17.93 1.56 -7.17
C TYR A 223 18.04 2.65 -8.26
N ARG A 224 19.09 3.48 -8.19
CA ARG A 224 19.35 4.59 -9.14
C ARG A 224 19.70 4.12 -10.55
N MET A 225 20.16 2.89 -10.74
CA MET A 225 20.68 2.39 -12.03
C MET A 225 19.63 1.94 -13.07
N ARG A 226 18.32 2.07 -12.83
CA ARG A 226 17.31 1.58 -13.80
C ARG A 226 16.13 2.50 -14.13
N CYS A 227 16.16 3.76 -13.70
CA CYS A 227 15.18 4.75 -14.15
C CYS A 227 15.51 5.26 -15.57
N ASN A 228 15.46 4.38 -16.58
CA ASN A 228 15.42 4.77 -17.99
C ASN A 228 13.98 4.67 -18.48
N ILE A 229 13.34 5.83 -18.67
CA ILE A 229 11.99 5.94 -19.23
C ILE A 229 12.12 5.89 -20.75
N HIS A 230 11.81 4.74 -21.35
CA HIS A 230 11.22 4.68 -22.69
C HIS A 230 9.93 3.86 -22.61
N PRO A 231 8.82 4.30 -23.23
CA PRO A 231 7.61 3.49 -23.31
C PRO A 231 7.92 2.23 -24.14
N PRO A 232 7.46 1.03 -23.75
CA PRO A 232 7.62 -0.12 -24.61
C PRO A 232 6.71 0.06 -25.83
N ALA A 233 7.33 0.34 -26.98
CA ALA A 233 6.70 0.20 -28.28
C ALA A 233 6.27 -1.26 -28.45
N GLY A 234 5.04 -1.45 -28.93
CA GLY A 234 4.39 -2.76 -28.99
C GLY A 234 5.17 -3.81 -29.78
N GLN A 235 5.20 -5.02 -29.24
CA GLN A 235 5.34 -6.26 -30.01
C GLN A 235 4.57 -7.36 -29.28
N GLY A 236 3.77 -8.10 -30.06
CA GLY A 236 2.87 -9.11 -29.55
C GLY A 236 3.53 -10.45 -29.21
N ASN A 237 2.68 -11.25 -28.56
CA ASN A 237 2.58 -12.70 -28.61
C ASN A 237 3.26 -13.57 -27.52
N ARG A 238 2.39 -14.45 -26.98
CA ARG A 238 2.59 -15.78 -26.35
C ARG A 238 3.06 -15.88 -24.89
N ALA A 239 2.05 -16.11 -24.06
CA ALA A 239 1.90 -17.22 -23.11
C ALA A 239 3.12 -17.67 -22.28
N HIS A 240 3.06 -17.41 -20.97
CA HIS A 240 3.39 -18.43 -19.98
C HIS A 240 2.38 -18.41 -18.82
N ASN A 241 1.54 -19.44 -18.82
CA ASN A 241 0.58 -19.75 -17.78
C ASN A 241 1.35 -20.31 -16.57
N LYS A 242 1.58 -19.48 -15.55
CA LYS A 242 1.87 -19.94 -14.18
C LYS A 242 0.82 -19.31 -13.27
N SER A 243 0.07 -20.18 -12.60
CA SER A 243 -1.07 -19.85 -11.75
C SER A 243 -0.71 -18.84 -10.63
N PRO A 244 -1.43 -17.72 -10.48
CA PRO A 244 -1.15 -16.67 -9.48
C PRO A 244 -1.76 -16.94 -8.09
N SER A 245 -2.21 -18.17 -7.80
CA SER A 245 -3.10 -18.45 -6.66
C SER A 245 -2.43 -18.39 -5.29
N SER A 246 -1.11 -18.54 -5.17
CA SER A 246 -0.43 -18.66 -3.86
C SER A 246 -0.05 -17.31 -3.23
N ILE A 247 0.39 -16.34 -4.02
CA ILE A 247 0.83 -15.01 -3.52
C ILE A 247 -0.36 -14.17 -3.09
N HIS A 248 -1.47 -14.24 -3.85
CA HIS A 248 -2.68 -13.50 -3.55
C HIS A 248 -3.37 -13.97 -2.26
N THR A 249 -3.21 -15.27 -1.95
CA THR A 249 -3.73 -15.95 -0.76
C THR A 249 -3.07 -15.44 0.52
N TYR A 250 -1.74 -15.35 0.53
CA TYR A 250 -0.96 -15.01 1.73
C TYR A 250 -1.05 -13.52 2.13
N GLY A 251 -1.11 -12.62 1.15
CA GLY A 251 -1.25 -11.17 1.40
C GLY A 251 -2.59 -10.81 2.07
N GLN A 252 -3.66 -11.53 1.74
CA GLN A 252 -5.00 -11.28 2.29
C GLN A 252 -5.19 -11.89 3.69
N GLU A 253 -4.58 -13.05 3.98
CA GLU A 253 -4.52 -13.58 5.35
C GLU A 253 -3.92 -12.60 6.34
N LEU A 254 -2.86 -11.88 5.93
CA LEU A 254 -2.21 -10.87 6.78
C LEU A 254 -3.11 -9.64 7.02
N LYS A 255 -4.05 -9.32 6.13
CA LYS A 255 -5.02 -8.23 6.31
C LYS A 255 -6.20 -8.60 7.20
N ILE A 256 -6.59 -9.87 7.20
CA ILE A 256 -7.66 -10.36 8.06
C ILE A 256 -7.11 -10.62 9.47
N ARG A 257 -5.90 -11.16 9.59
CA ARG A 257 -5.24 -11.37 10.90
C ARG A 257 -4.66 -10.10 11.54
N ARG A 258 -4.77 -8.93 10.91
CA ARG A 258 -4.36 -7.62 11.45
C ARG A 258 -5.55 -6.69 11.59
#